data_AF-A0A1Y2T196-F1
#
_entry.id   AF-A0A1Y2T196-F1
#
_cell.length_a   1.000
_cell.length_b   1.000
_cell.length_c   1.000
_cell.angle_alpha   90.00
_cell.angle_beta   90.00
_cell.angle_gamma   90.00
#
_symmetry.space_group_name_H-M   'P 1'
#
loop_
_entity.id
_entity.type
_entity.pdbx_description
1 polymer ?
#
loop_
_entity_poly.entity_id
_entity_poly.type
_entity_poly.pdbx_seq_one_letter_code
_entity_poly.pdbx_strand_id
1 'polypeptide(L)' 'MTASQEDGALVVRISTENWQPGKDGHVHIYLNDGPEAMIYGYTYRVPGIEPGRYKIHVELANPRHEHIGVSETIYFDVQP' A
#
# COMPACT_ATOMS: atom_id res chain seq x y z
N MET A 1 7.71 4.57 -1.00
CA MET A 1 6.89 3.54 -1.65
C MET A 1 6.79 3.82 -3.14
N THR A 2 6.33 2.87 -3.95
CA THR A 2 6.08 3.12 -5.39
C THR A 2 4.76 2.48 -5.85
N ALA A 3 4.21 3.00 -6.94
CA ALA A 3 3.05 2.43 -7.63
C ALA A 3 3.36 2.26 -9.12
N SER A 4 2.81 1.21 -9.72
CA SER A 4 2.84 0.95 -11.16
C SER A 4 1.53 0.33 -11.63
N GLN A 5 1.31 0.28 -12.95
CA GLN A 5 0.23 -0.47 -13.55
C GLN A 5 0.80 -1.69 -14.28
N GLU A 6 0.30 -2.89 -13.97
CA GLU A 6 0.75 -4.16 -14.53
C GLU A 6 -0.46 -5.04 -14.84
N ASP A 7 -0.59 -5.46 -16.10
CA ASP A 7 -1.70 -6.30 -16.58
C ASP A 7 -3.08 -5.70 -16.22
N GLY A 8 -3.21 -4.38 -16.31
CA GLY A 8 -4.41 -3.63 -15.93
C GLY A 8 -4.60 -3.39 -14.43
N ALA A 9 -3.79 -4.02 -13.56
CA ALA A 9 -3.87 -3.84 -12.11
C ALA A 9 -2.95 -2.74 -11.60
N LEU A 10 -3.40 -2.00 -10.59
CA LEU A 10 -2.55 -1.12 -9.79
C LEU A 10 -1.71 -1.97 -8.84
N VAL A 11 -0.39 -1.82 -8.90
CA VAL A 11 0.57 -2.54 -8.05
C VAL A 11 1.29 -1.57 -7.13
N VAL A 12 1.08 -1.74 -5.82
CA VAL A 12 1.74 -0.97 -4.77
C VAL A 12 2.92 -1.75 -4.23
N ARG A 13 4.11 -1.13 -4.24
CA ARG A 13 5.34 -1.73 -3.70
C ARG A 13 5.90 -0.90 -2.55
N ILE A 14 6.16 -1.60 -1.45
CA ILE A 14 6.72 -1.04 -0.23
C ILE A 14 8.18 -1.47 -0.12
N SER A 15 9.03 -0.53 0.28
CA SER A 15 10.42 -0.76 0.62
C SER A 15 10.68 -0.21 2.01
N THR A 16 11.39 -0.95 2.83
CA THR A 16 11.77 -0.56 4.19
C THR A 16 13.24 -0.90 4.42
N GLU A 17 13.90 -0.15 5.28
CA GLU A 17 15.33 -0.37 5.58
C GLU A 17 15.53 -1.28 6.80
N ASN A 18 14.79 -1.04 7.89
CA ASN A 18 14.98 -1.69 9.19
C ASN A 18 13.68 -2.26 9.79
N TRP A 19 12.73 -2.62 8.93
CA TRP A 19 11.42 -3.14 9.34
C TRP A 19 10.94 -4.20 8.37
N GLN A 20 10.42 -5.32 8.86
CA GLN A 20 10.00 -6.45 8.04
C GLN A 20 8.50 -6.78 8.25
N PRO A 21 7.65 -6.69 7.22
CA PRO A 21 6.28 -7.21 7.27
C PRO A 21 6.27 -8.70 7.69
N GLY A 22 5.30 -9.10 8.50
CA GLY A 22 5.19 -10.47 9.04
C GLY A 22 6.02 -10.72 10.29
N LYS A 23 7.14 -10.03 10.47
CA LYS A 23 8.00 -10.15 11.66
C LYS A 23 7.79 -8.99 12.62
N ASP A 24 7.97 -7.76 12.12
CA ASP A 24 7.92 -6.53 12.91
C ASP A 24 6.55 -5.85 12.83
N GLY A 25 5.61 -6.40 12.06
CA GLY A 25 4.23 -5.93 11.97
C GLY A 25 3.59 -6.16 10.59
N HIS A 26 2.72 -5.24 10.16
CA HIS A 26 2.04 -5.28 8.86
C HIS A 26 1.84 -3.87 8.28
N VAL A 27 1.48 -3.84 7.01
CA VAL A 27 1.28 -2.62 6.22
C VAL A 27 -0.22 -2.41 6.03
N HIS A 28 -0.73 -1.22 6.32
CA HIS A 28 -2.05 -0.81 5.84
C HIS A 28 -1.92 0.01 4.57
N ILE A 29 -2.84 -0.23 3.65
CA ILE A 29 -2.96 0.44 2.37
C ILE A 29 -4.36 1.06 2.31
N TYR A 30 -4.40 2.33 1.93
CA TYR A 30 -5.62 3.08 1.72
C TYR A 30 -5.65 3.65 0.32
N LEU A 31 -6.83 3.64 -0.29
CA LEU A 31 -7.11 4.27 -1.58
C LEU A 31 -8.17 5.34 -1.39
N ASN A 32 -7.89 6.56 -1.85
CA ASN A 32 -8.82 7.71 -1.75
C ASN A 32 -9.39 7.89 -0.34
N ASP A 33 -8.53 7.78 0.68
CA ASP A 33 -8.85 7.89 2.11
C ASP A 33 -9.68 6.74 2.70
N GLY A 34 -10.06 5.75 1.90
CA GLY A 34 -10.73 4.52 2.35
C GLY A 34 -9.75 3.37 2.58
N PRO A 35 -9.99 2.47 3.56
CA PRO A 35 -9.17 1.29 3.76
C PRO A 35 -9.29 0.35 2.55
N GLU A 36 -8.16 -0.11 2.05
CA GLU A 36 -8.08 -1.04 0.91
C GLU A 36 -7.59 -2.41 1.38
N ALA A 37 -6.42 -2.47 2.03
CA ALA A 37 -5.83 -3.74 2.40
C ALA A 37 -4.92 -3.64 3.62
N MET A 38 -4.76 -4.79 4.28
CA MET A 38 -3.69 -5.07 5.24
C MET A 38 -2.84 -6.20 4.66
N ILE A 39 -1.53 -5.99 4.55
CA ILE A 39 -0.62 -7.00 4.02
C ILE A 39 0.56 -7.26 4.97
N TYR A 40 1.01 -8.52 4.97
CA TYR A 40 2.23 -8.97 5.65
C TYR A 40 3.38 -9.17 4.66
N GLY A 41 3.40 -8.38 3.58
CA GLY A 41 4.39 -8.45 2.51
C GLY A 41 4.73 -7.08 1.95
N TYR A 42 5.53 -7.06 0.89
CA TYR A 42 6.05 -5.83 0.26
C TYR A 42 5.31 -5.42 -1.00
N THR A 43 4.34 -6.22 -1.47
CA THR A 43 3.65 -5.97 -2.73
C THR A 43 2.17 -6.29 -2.58
N TYR A 44 1.34 -5.39 -3.09
CA TYR A 44 -0.10 -5.57 -3.19
C TYR A 44 -0.55 -5.24 -4.62
N ARG A 45 -1.33 -6.13 -5.22
CA ARG A 45 -2.01 -5.87 -6.50
C ARG A 45 -3.47 -5.59 -6.18
N VAL A 46 -3.93 -4.40 -6.50
CA VAL A 46 -5.31 -3.98 -6.25
C VAL A 46 -6.24 -4.73 -7.22
N PRO A 47 -7.19 -5.53 -6.72
CA PRO A 47 -8.07 -6.33 -7.58
C PRO A 47 -9.14 -5.45 -8.23
N GLY A 48 -9.35 -5.60 -9.55
CA GLY A 48 -10.47 -4.96 -10.25
C GLY A 48 -10.47 -3.43 -10.19
N ILE A 49 -9.28 -2.82 -10.24
CA ILE A 49 -9.16 -1.36 -10.20
C ILE A 49 -9.71 -0.73 -11.48
N GLU A 50 -10.56 0.29 -11.33
CA GLU A 50 -11.06 1.07 -12.46
C GLU A 50 -10.02 2.13 -12.88
N PRO A 51 -10.05 2.61 -14.13
CA PRO A 51 -9.23 3.74 -14.54
C PRO A 51 -9.54 5.00 -13.73
N GLY A 52 -8.51 5.75 -13.36
CA GLY A 52 -8.66 6.96 -12.56
C GLY A 52 -7.42 7.34 -11.76
N ARG A 53 -7.48 8.53 -11.15
CA ARG A 53 -6.43 9.01 -10.25
C ARG A 53 -6.71 8.54 -8.83
N TYR A 54 -5.72 7.86 -8.24
CA TYR A 54 -5.80 7.34 -6.88
C TYR A 54 -4.82 8.07 -5.96
N LYS A 55 -5.31 8.49 -4.78
CA LYS A 55 -4.48 8.80 -3.63
C LYS A 55 -4.16 7.48 -2.93
N ILE A 56 -2.89 7.11 -2.88
CA ILE A 56 -2.42 5.90 -2.23
C ILE A 56 -1.73 6.34 -0.94
N HIS A 57 -2.26 5.90 0.20
CA HIS A 57 -1.65 6.11 1.50
C HIS A 57 -1.24 4.78 2.09
N VAL A 58 -0.03 4.71 2.63
CA VAL A 58 0.51 3.51 3.28
C VAL A 58 1.01 3.90 4.66
N GLU A 59 0.73 3.05 5.64
CA GLU A 59 1.27 3.17 6.99
C GLU A 59 1.73 1.81 7.51
N LEU A 60 2.67 1.86 8.44
CA LEU A 60 3.16 0.68 9.15
C LEU A 60 2.48 0.58 10.52
N ALA A 61 2.12 -0.64 10.88
CA ALA A 61 1.62 -0.99 12.20
C ALA A 61 2.47 -2.12 12.81
N ASN A 62 2.62 -2.14 14.13
CA ASN A 62 3.34 -3.19 14.85
C ASN A 62 2.50 -4.49 14.97
N PRO A 63 3.03 -5.58 15.56
CA PRO A 63 2.28 -6.83 15.69
C PRO A 63 1.04 -6.75 16.60
N ARG A 64 0.92 -5.69 17.41
CA ARG A 64 -0.26 -5.41 18.23
C ARG A 64 -1.31 -4.56 17.49
N HIS A 65 -1.10 -4.32 16.20
CA HIS A 65 -1.97 -3.48 15.37
C HIS A 65 -2.00 -2.01 15.84
N GLU A 66 -0.88 -1.53 16.39
CA GLU A 66 -0.70 -0.12 16.76
C GLU A 66 0.12 0.58 15.67
N HIS A 67 -0.33 1.76 15.23
CA HIS A 67 0.39 2.58 14.26
C HIS A 67 1.74 3.03 14.83
N ILE A 68 2.82 2.86 14.07
CA ILE A 68 4.17 3.23 14.52
C ILE A 68 4.62 4.61 14.02
N GLY A 69 3.71 5.39 13.43
CA GLY A 69 3.96 6.76 12.97
C GLY A 69 4.78 6.88 11.68
N VAL A 70 5.03 5.75 10.99
CA VAL A 70 5.68 5.72 9.68
C VAL A 70 4.61 5.59 8.61
N SER A 71 4.48 6.59 7.75
CA SER A 71 3.54 6.59 6.64
C SER A 71 4.04 7.39 5.46
N GLU A 72 3.45 7.13 4.29
CA GLU A 72 3.77 7.81 3.04
C GLU A 72 2.50 7.96 2.21
N THR A 73 2.43 9.01 1.39
CA THR A 73 1.31 9.22 0.44
C THR A 73 1.85 9.55 -0.93
N ILE A 74 1.33 8.88 -1.97
CA ILE A 74 1.59 9.19 -3.37
C ILE A 74 0.27 9.28 -4.13
N TYR A 75 0.34 9.81 -5.36
CA TYR A 75 -0.76 9.79 -6.30
C TYR A 75 -0.35 9.01 -7.54
N PHE A 76 -1.27 8.23 -8.10
CA PHE A 76 -1.02 7.43 -9.29
C PHE A 76 -2.25 7.42 -10.21
N ASP A 77 -2.02 7.53 -11.51
CA ASP A 77 -3.07 7.53 -12.55
C ASP A 77 -3.14 6.15 -13.22
N VAL A 78 -4.21 5.41 -12.97
CA VAL A 78 -4.52 4.14 -13.64
C VAL A 78 -5.13 4.44 -15.00
N GLN A 79 -4.51 3.96 -16.07
CA GLN A 79 -5.00 4.13 -17.43
C GLN A 79 -6.02 3.04 -17.81
N PRO A 80 -6.90 3.30 -18.79
CA PRO A 80 -7.76 2.28 -19.40
C PRO A 80 -7.01 1.08 -19.98
#